data_AF-A0A849WPM1-F1
#
_entry.id   AF-A0A849WPM1-F1
#
_cell.length_a   1.000
_cell.length_b   1.000
_cell.length_c   1.000
_cell.angle_alpha   90.00
_cell.angle_beta   90.00
_cell.angle_gamma   90.00
#
_symmetry.space_group_name_H-M   'P 1'
#
loop_
_entity.id
_entity.type
_entity.pdbx_description
1 polymer ?
#
loop_
_entity_poly.entity_id
_entity_poly.type
_entity_poly.pdbx_seq_one_letter_code
_entity_poly.pdbx_strand_id
1 'polypeptide(L)'
;MFQRKMSFLVVSFLFLFTIFALAQDQVLVRMDISRSVSETKLPVYACLQDPSGKDYILVIESLDKLERNKNSYQILDFISKKSKDESYFLALNKNQNGRKKAGLYVTVLHDDGKQIVAKAKPEDAEMLCMLGFEIEEMSNEPIVFAENKPETKRVQYHASIEKIIQSINKETLLQYTGNLSGENTVTVGGSSYKIVSRYT
;
A
#
# COMPACT_ATOMS: atom_id res chain seq x y z
N MET A 1 -14.76 29.48 -74.64
CA MET A 1 -14.56 30.23 -73.38
C MET A 1 -15.18 29.44 -72.20
N PHE A 2 -14.69 28.22 -71.93
CA PHE A 2 -15.17 27.37 -70.82
C PHE A 2 -14.06 26.40 -70.41
N GLN A 3 -12.99 26.92 -69.82
CA GLN A 3 -11.92 26.12 -69.20
C GLN A 3 -11.34 26.94 -68.05
N ARG A 4 -11.86 26.75 -66.85
CA ARG A 4 -11.30 27.13 -65.54
C ARG A 4 -12.41 26.97 -64.51
N LYS A 5 -12.39 25.87 -63.74
CA LYS A 5 -13.08 25.65 -62.44
C LYS A 5 -13.30 24.14 -62.21
N MET A 6 -12.25 23.32 -62.22
CA MET A 6 -12.39 21.91 -61.78
C MET A 6 -11.16 21.33 -61.07
N SER A 7 -10.27 22.18 -60.56
CA SER A 7 -9.03 21.71 -59.91
C SER A 7 -8.96 22.02 -58.40
N PHE A 8 -9.97 22.71 -57.83
CA PHE A 8 -9.95 23.13 -56.43
C PHE A 8 -10.72 22.21 -55.47
N LEU A 9 -11.55 21.30 -55.99
CA LEU A 9 -12.39 20.42 -55.16
C LEU A 9 -11.69 19.12 -54.76
N VAL A 10 -10.63 18.71 -55.46
CA VAL A 10 -9.86 17.49 -55.13
C VAL A 10 -8.84 17.74 -54.01
N VAL A 11 -8.42 18.99 -53.79
CA VAL A 11 -7.48 19.36 -52.71
C VAL A 11 -8.19 19.44 -51.34
N SER A 12 -9.51 19.67 -51.31
CA SER A 12 -10.27 19.73 -50.05
C SER A 12 -10.62 18.35 -49.47
N PHE A 13 -10.47 17.27 -50.24
CA PHE A 13 -10.77 15.90 -49.77
C PHE A 13 -9.54 15.19 -49.20
N LEU A 14 -8.34 15.77 -49.34
CA LEU A 14 -7.07 15.19 -48.91
C LEU A 14 -6.58 15.69 -47.54
N PHE A 15 -7.30 16.64 -46.94
CA PHE A 15 -6.98 17.22 -45.63
C PHE A 15 -8.03 16.88 -44.56
N LEU A 16 -8.66 15.72 -44.70
CA LEU A 16 -9.49 15.11 -43.65
C LEU A 16 -9.03 13.68 -43.35
N PHE A 17 -7.73 13.42 -43.50
CA PHE A 17 -7.08 12.42 -42.66
C PHE A 17 -6.93 13.04 -41.27
N THR A 18 -8.06 13.20 -40.59
CA THR A 18 -8.08 13.36 -39.14
C THR A 18 -7.31 12.18 -38.60
N ILE A 19 -6.07 12.47 -38.18
CA ILE A 19 -5.25 11.60 -37.37
C ILE A 19 -6.07 11.40 -36.10
N PHE A 20 -6.96 10.40 -36.11
CA PHE A 20 -7.40 9.76 -34.88
C PHE A 20 -6.14 9.12 -34.33
N ALA A 21 -5.39 9.91 -33.55
CA ALA A 21 -4.54 9.35 -32.53
C ALA A 21 -5.49 8.55 -31.65
N LEU A 22 -5.65 7.26 -31.98
CA LEU A 22 -6.28 6.29 -31.11
C LEU A 22 -5.53 6.40 -29.81
N ALA A 23 -6.13 7.08 -28.83
CA ALA A 23 -5.62 7.10 -27.47
C ALA A 23 -5.51 5.63 -27.08
N GLN A 24 -4.28 5.14 -26.99
CA GLN A 24 -4.05 3.75 -26.65
C GLN A 24 -4.53 3.59 -25.22
N ASP A 25 -5.54 2.76 -25.02
CA ASP A 25 -6.07 2.48 -23.69
C ASP A 25 -4.92 1.96 -22.81
N GLN A 26 -4.62 2.71 -21.77
CA GLN A 26 -3.70 2.28 -20.73
C GLN A 26 -4.40 1.27 -19.84
N VAL A 27 -3.63 0.30 -19.36
CA VAL A 27 -4.11 -0.74 -18.46
C VAL A 27 -3.20 -0.81 -17.23
N LEU A 28 -3.81 -1.03 -16.07
CA LEU A 28 -3.10 -1.46 -14.88
C LEU A 28 -2.87 -2.96 -14.98
N VAL A 29 -1.61 -3.39 -14.88
CA VAL A 29 -1.24 -4.81 -14.98
C VAL A 29 -0.40 -5.26 -13.80
N ARG A 30 -0.61 -6.52 -13.42
CA ARG A 30 0.31 -7.32 -12.62
C ARG A 30 1.27 -8.02 -13.57
N MET A 31 2.57 -7.85 -13.39
CA MET A 31 3.58 -8.50 -14.22
C MET A 31 4.54 -9.29 -13.34
N ASP A 32 4.66 -10.59 -13.61
CA ASP A 32 5.63 -11.44 -12.93
C ASP A 32 7.04 -11.06 -13.38
N ILE A 33 7.98 -10.95 -12.44
CA ILE A 33 9.37 -10.65 -12.76
C ILE A 33 10.23 -11.90 -12.56
N SER A 34 10.96 -12.29 -13.62
CA SER A 34 11.95 -13.37 -13.56
C SER A 34 13.39 -12.87 -13.39
N ARG A 35 13.64 -11.57 -13.56
CA ARG A 35 14.96 -10.91 -13.52
C ARG A 35 14.94 -9.67 -12.63
N SER A 36 15.89 -8.75 -12.80
CA SER A 36 15.89 -7.48 -12.05
C SER A 36 14.77 -6.55 -12.54
N VAL A 37 14.10 -5.86 -11.62
CA VAL A 37 13.10 -4.80 -11.90
C VAL A 37 13.66 -3.76 -12.89
N SER A 38 14.95 -3.44 -12.78
CA SER A 38 15.64 -2.45 -13.62
C SER A 38 15.68 -2.83 -15.12
N GLU A 39 15.47 -4.09 -15.48
CA GLU A 39 15.48 -4.55 -16.87
C GLU A 39 14.17 -4.25 -17.61
N THR A 40 13.07 -4.03 -16.88
CA THR A 40 11.73 -3.93 -17.49
C THR A 40 11.56 -2.68 -18.36
N LYS A 41 12.32 -1.60 -18.11
CA LYS A 41 12.17 -0.27 -18.76
C LYS A 41 10.73 0.27 -18.74
N LEU A 42 9.91 -0.21 -17.81
CA LEU A 42 8.52 0.20 -17.61
C LEU A 42 8.41 1.08 -16.37
N PRO A 43 7.42 2.00 -16.32
CA PRO A 43 7.12 2.74 -15.10
C PRO A 43 6.54 1.79 -14.05
N VAL A 44 7.34 1.47 -13.03
CA VAL A 44 6.93 0.60 -11.93
C VAL A 44 6.25 1.43 -10.85
N TYR A 45 5.01 1.10 -10.54
CA TYR A 45 4.24 1.78 -9.49
C TYR A 45 4.33 1.06 -8.16
N ALA A 46 4.52 -0.25 -8.19
CA ALA A 46 4.72 -1.06 -7.00
C ALA A 46 5.58 -2.28 -7.30
N CYS A 47 6.44 -2.67 -6.36
CA CYS A 47 7.18 -3.93 -6.36
C CYS A 47 6.80 -4.74 -5.12
N LEU A 48 6.30 -5.94 -5.36
CA LEU A 48 5.53 -6.74 -4.41
C LEU A 48 5.98 -8.21 -4.45
N GLN A 49 5.71 -8.95 -3.39
CA GLN A 49 6.03 -10.36 -3.28
C GLN A 49 4.79 -11.18 -2.92
N ASP A 50 4.50 -12.21 -3.71
CA ASP A 50 3.37 -13.10 -3.46
C ASP A 50 3.60 -14.02 -2.24
N PRO A 51 2.61 -14.81 -1.79
CA PRO A 51 2.80 -15.72 -0.66
C PRO A 51 3.86 -16.80 -0.87
N SER A 52 4.21 -17.11 -2.12
CA SER A 52 5.23 -18.09 -2.48
C SER A 52 6.64 -17.48 -2.50
N GLY A 53 6.77 -16.17 -2.25
CA GLY A 53 8.05 -15.47 -2.31
C GLY A 53 8.43 -15.02 -3.73
N LYS A 54 7.51 -15.06 -4.69
CA LYS A 54 7.78 -14.64 -6.06
C LYS A 54 7.48 -13.15 -6.22
N ASP A 55 8.44 -12.43 -6.79
CA ASP A 55 8.32 -11.00 -7.03
C ASP A 55 7.44 -10.71 -8.26
N TYR A 56 6.61 -9.69 -8.12
CA TYR A 56 5.81 -9.12 -9.20
C TYR A 56 5.73 -7.61 -9.07
N ILE A 57 5.45 -6.93 -10.19
CA ILE A 57 5.27 -5.48 -10.22
C ILE A 57 3.87 -5.10 -10.70
N LEU A 58 3.47 -3.89 -10.31
CA LEU A 58 2.34 -3.19 -10.88
C LEU A 58 2.82 -2.11 -11.83
N VAL A 59 2.28 -2.12 -13.05
CA VAL A 59 2.62 -1.20 -14.13
C VAL A 59 1.34 -0.64 -14.75
N ILE A 60 1.34 0.64 -15.10
CA ILE A 60 0.32 1.26 -15.95
C ILE A 60 0.94 1.59 -17.30
N GLU A 61 0.50 0.92 -18.36
CA GLU A 61 1.05 1.14 -19.70
C GLU A 61 0.06 0.71 -20.81
N SER A 62 0.32 1.11 -22.05
CA SER A 62 -0.46 0.64 -23.21
C SER A 62 -0.19 -0.82 -23.55
N LEU A 63 -1.22 -1.52 -24.06
CA LEU A 63 -1.13 -2.92 -24.47
C LEU A 63 0.02 -3.16 -25.47
N ASP A 64 0.16 -2.31 -26.49
CA ASP A 64 1.23 -2.43 -27.50
C ASP A 64 2.64 -2.44 -26.91
N LYS A 65 2.88 -1.70 -25.82
CA LYS A 65 4.18 -1.66 -25.14
C LYS A 65 4.37 -2.88 -24.24
N LEU A 66 3.30 -3.34 -23.59
CA LEU A 66 3.32 -4.55 -22.77
C LEU A 66 3.63 -5.78 -23.63
N GLU A 67 2.99 -5.91 -24.80
CA GLU A 67 3.23 -6.99 -25.76
C GLU A 67 4.68 -7.01 -26.26
N ARG A 68 5.28 -5.83 -26.48
CA ARG A 68 6.69 -5.70 -26.87
C ARG A 68 7.67 -6.13 -25.78
N ASN A 69 7.27 -6.08 -24.51
CA ASN A 69 8.13 -6.45 -23.37
C ASN A 69 8.34 -7.97 -23.25
N LYS A 70 7.48 -8.79 -23.89
CA LYS A 70 7.52 -10.27 -23.85
C LYS A 70 7.39 -10.91 -22.45
N ASN A 71 7.14 -10.13 -21.41
CA ASN A 71 6.84 -10.64 -20.07
C ASN A 71 5.39 -11.08 -19.97
N SER A 72 5.12 -12.09 -19.14
CA SER A 72 3.75 -12.47 -18.79
C SER A 72 3.13 -11.43 -17.87
N TYR A 73 1.94 -10.96 -18.22
CA TYR A 73 1.18 -10.02 -17.40
C TYR A 73 -0.29 -10.42 -17.31
N GLN A 74 -0.95 -9.93 -16.26
CA GLN A 74 -2.38 -10.02 -16.03
C GLN A 74 -2.95 -8.60 -15.99
N ILE A 75 -3.95 -8.32 -16.81
CA ILE A 75 -4.68 -7.06 -16.76
C ILE A 75 -5.57 -7.05 -15.52
N LEU A 76 -5.40 -6.02 -14.69
CA LEU A 76 -6.19 -5.80 -13.48
C LEU A 76 -7.33 -4.80 -13.74
N ASP A 77 -7.06 -3.73 -14.48
CA ASP A 77 -8.06 -2.71 -14.80
C ASP A 77 -7.72 -1.96 -16.08
N PHE A 78 -8.74 -1.40 -16.73
CA PHE A 78 -8.60 -0.47 -17.84
C PHE A 78 -8.72 0.95 -17.30
N ILE A 79 -7.71 1.80 -17.54
CA ILE A 79 -7.72 3.17 -17.02
C ILE A 79 -8.90 3.96 -17.57
N SER A 80 -9.38 3.63 -18.78
CA SER A 80 -10.59 4.21 -19.38
C SER A 80 -11.88 3.95 -18.58
N LYS A 81 -11.90 2.94 -17.71
CA LYS A 81 -13.03 2.60 -16.83
C LYS A 81 -12.91 3.20 -15.43
N LYS A 82 -11.80 3.85 -15.10
CA LYS A 82 -11.56 4.48 -13.80
C LYS A 82 -12.23 5.86 -13.78
N SER A 83 -13.02 6.16 -12.76
CA SER A 83 -13.59 7.49 -12.61
C SER A 83 -12.53 8.50 -12.12
N LYS A 84 -12.78 9.80 -12.32
CA LYS A 84 -11.79 10.85 -11.99
C LYS A 84 -11.50 10.99 -10.49
N ASP A 85 -12.43 10.54 -9.66
CA ASP A 85 -12.40 10.57 -8.20
C ASP A 85 -11.91 9.25 -7.59
N GLU A 86 -11.62 8.24 -8.41
CA GLU A 86 -11.01 7.00 -7.95
C GLU A 86 -9.48 7.09 -7.97
N SER A 87 -8.85 6.33 -7.09
CA SER A 87 -7.41 6.05 -7.06
C SER A 87 -7.16 4.56 -6.89
N TYR A 88 -5.93 4.14 -7.18
CA TYR A 88 -5.49 2.78 -6.91
C TYR A 88 -4.78 2.76 -5.57
N PHE A 89 -5.10 1.77 -4.74
CA PHE A 89 -4.54 1.61 -3.41
C PHE A 89 -3.93 0.22 -3.28
N LEU A 90 -2.76 0.16 -2.65
CA LEU A 90 -2.22 -1.06 -2.08
C LEU A 90 -2.71 -1.15 -0.65
N ALA A 91 -3.27 -2.30 -0.27
CA ALA A 91 -3.73 -2.50 1.08
C ALA A 91 -3.22 -3.84 1.63
N LEU A 92 -2.42 -3.79 2.68
CA LEU A 92 -1.81 -4.95 3.34
C LEU A 92 -2.65 -5.35 4.55
N ASN A 93 -3.05 -6.63 4.62
CA ASN A 93 -3.72 -7.15 5.82
C ASN A 93 -3.56 -8.65 5.95
N LYS A 94 -2.96 -9.08 7.06
CA LYS A 94 -2.77 -10.50 7.39
C LYS A 94 -4.07 -11.18 7.85
N ASN A 95 -5.06 -10.41 8.31
CA ASN A 95 -6.35 -10.91 8.76
C ASN A 95 -7.29 -11.25 7.59
N GLN A 96 -7.58 -12.55 7.43
CA GLN A 96 -8.47 -13.05 6.39
C GLN A 96 -9.91 -12.48 6.47
N ASN A 97 -10.41 -12.18 7.67
CA ASN A 97 -11.75 -11.62 7.83
C ASN A 97 -11.84 -10.18 7.30
N GLY A 98 -10.78 -9.39 7.43
CA GLY A 98 -10.69 -8.05 6.84
C GLY A 98 -10.74 -8.12 5.32
N ARG A 99 -9.95 -9.02 4.71
CA ARG A 99 -9.92 -9.21 3.24
C ARG A 99 -11.26 -9.62 2.65
N LYS A 100 -11.97 -10.57 3.27
CA LYS A 100 -13.32 -10.97 2.82
C LYS A 100 -14.33 -9.81 2.83
N LYS A 101 -14.14 -8.83 3.72
CA LYS A 101 -15.03 -7.67 3.86
C LYS A 101 -14.61 -6.47 3.00
N ALA A 102 -13.37 -6.42 2.51
CA ALA A 102 -12.85 -5.30 1.73
C ALA A 102 -13.73 -5.00 0.50
N GLY A 103 -14.17 -6.05 -0.21
CA GLY A 103 -15.05 -5.92 -1.38
C GLY A 103 -16.43 -5.31 -1.13
N LEU A 104 -16.81 -5.07 0.14
CA LEU A 104 -18.03 -4.33 0.48
C LEU A 104 -17.86 -2.81 0.35
N TYR A 105 -16.63 -2.32 0.38
CA TYR A 105 -16.31 -0.90 0.39
C TYR A 105 -15.51 -0.46 -0.84
N VAL A 106 -14.70 -1.36 -1.40
CA VAL A 106 -13.81 -1.03 -2.53
C VAL A 106 -13.92 -2.06 -3.64
N THR A 107 -13.52 -1.67 -4.86
CA THR A 107 -13.36 -2.63 -5.96
C THR A 107 -12.01 -3.33 -5.82
N VAL A 108 -12.02 -4.59 -5.39
CA VAL A 108 -10.79 -5.42 -5.29
C VAL A 108 -10.40 -5.91 -6.68
N LEU A 109 -9.26 -5.45 -7.18
CA LEU A 109 -8.71 -5.81 -8.49
C LEU A 109 -7.81 -7.04 -8.42
N HIS A 110 -7.13 -7.22 -7.29
CA HIS A 110 -6.27 -8.36 -7.02
C HIS A 110 -6.23 -8.63 -5.52
N ASP A 111 -6.22 -9.90 -5.12
CA ASP A 111 -5.96 -10.36 -3.75
C ASP A 111 -5.02 -11.57 -3.84
N ASP A 112 -3.81 -11.42 -3.34
CA ASP A 112 -2.81 -12.50 -3.31
C ASP A 112 -2.79 -13.24 -1.97
N GLY A 113 -3.67 -12.91 -1.04
CA GLY A 113 -3.74 -13.50 0.30
C GLY A 113 -2.87 -12.84 1.36
N LYS A 114 -1.97 -11.93 0.98
CA LYS A 114 -1.25 -11.03 1.90
C LYS A 114 -1.73 -9.58 1.77
N GLN A 115 -1.96 -9.16 0.53
CA GLN A 115 -2.28 -7.80 0.16
C GLN A 115 -3.30 -7.78 -0.97
N ILE A 116 -3.99 -6.66 -1.09
CA ILE A 116 -4.94 -6.41 -2.16
C ILE A 116 -4.54 -5.17 -2.95
N VAL A 117 -4.84 -5.21 -4.25
CA VAL A 117 -4.86 -4.01 -5.10
C VAL A 117 -6.33 -3.61 -5.22
N ALA A 118 -6.64 -2.39 -4.79
CA ALA A 118 -8.00 -1.88 -4.76
C ALA A 118 -8.14 -0.63 -5.65
N LYS A 119 -9.32 -0.46 -6.23
CA LYS A 119 -9.78 0.80 -6.82
C LYS A 119 -10.93 1.34 -5.98
N ALA A 120 -10.79 2.58 -5.53
CA ALA A 120 -11.75 3.22 -4.62
C ALA A 120 -11.60 4.75 -4.69
N LYS A 121 -12.61 5.47 -4.19
CA LYS A 121 -12.42 6.86 -3.79
C LYS A 121 -11.61 6.94 -2.49
N PRO A 122 -10.93 8.05 -2.18
CA PRO A 122 -10.20 8.19 -0.93
C PRO A 122 -11.07 7.90 0.31
N GLU A 123 -12.31 8.37 0.33
CA GLU A 123 -13.22 8.19 1.48
C GLU A 123 -13.61 6.72 1.67
N ASP A 124 -13.78 5.97 0.57
CA ASP A 124 -14.08 4.54 0.62
C ASP A 124 -12.85 3.71 1.00
N ALA A 125 -11.65 4.17 0.60
CA ALA A 125 -10.39 3.52 0.96
C ALA A 125 -10.11 3.60 2.47
N GLU A 126 -10.52 4.67 3.16
CA GLU A 126 -10.41 4.80 4.62
C GLU A 126 -11.15 3.67 5.38
N MET A 127 -12.21 3.11 4.79
CA MET A 127 -12.93 1.97 5.38
C MET A 127 -12.03 0.72 5.49
N LEU A 128 -11.00 0.60 4.65
CA LEU A 128 -10.02 -0.48 4.77
C LEU A 128 -9.19 -0.33 6.05
N CYS A 129 -8.85 0.88 6.48
CA CYS A 129 -8.16 1.10 7.76
C CYS A 129 -8.99 0.58 8.95
N MET A 130 -10.31 0.77 8.91
CA MET A 130 -11.22 0.24 9.93
C MET A 130 -11.27 -1.29 9.95
N LEU A 131 -10.95 -1.94 8.82
CA LEU A 131 -10.82 -3.39 8.70
C LEU A 131 -9.40 -3.90 9.07
N GLY A 132 -8.52 -3.01 9.52
CA GLY A 132 -7.16 -3.31 9.94
C GLY A 132 -6.16 -3.46 8.78
N PHE A 133 -6.44 -2.83 7.64
CA PHE A 133 -5.45 -2.70 6.57
C PHE A 133 -4.50 -1.54 6.84
N GLU A 134 -3.24 -1.75 6.46
CA GLU A 134 -2.31 -0.65 6.16
C GLU A 134 -2.52 -0.32 4.67
N ILE A 135 -2.86 0.94 4.36
CA ILE A 135 -3.14 1.37 2.99
C ILE A 135 -2.11 2.40 2.51
N GLU A 136 -1.75 2.32 1.24
CA GLU A 136 -0.89 3.28 0.55
C GLU A 136 -1.50 3.57 -0.83
N GLU A 137 -1.66 4.85 -1.18
CA GLU A 137 -2.12 5.26 -2.52
C GLU A 137 -1.00 5.06 -3.55
N MET A 138 -1.31 4.41 -4.67
CA MET A 138 -0.35 4.26 -5.76
C MET A 138 -0.08 5.60 -6.43
N SER A 139 1.12 6.13 -6.23
CA SER A 139 1.62 7.34 -6.88
C SER A 139 2.57 7.00 -8.04
N ASN A 140 3.12 8.02 -8.71
CA ASN A 140 4.14 7.81 -9.73
C ASN A 140 5.51 7.38 -9.16
N GLU A 141 5.66 7.41 -7.83
CA GLU A 141 6.84 6.91 -7.15
C GLU A 141 6.66 5.41 -6.84
N PRO A 142 7.63 4.55 -7.19
CA PRO A 142 7.50 3.12 -6.95
C PRO A 142 7.39 2.82 -5.45
N ILE A 143 6.31 2.15 -5.05
CA ILE A 143 6.14 1.64 -3.69
C ILE A 143 6.87 0.30 -3.58
N VAL A 144 7.80 0.19 -2.64
CA VAL A 144 8.50 -1.07 -2.36
C VAL A 144 7.96 -1.65 -1.05
N PHE A 145 7.02 -2.57 -1.16
CA PHE A 145 6.60 -3.40 -0.03
C PHE A 145 7.52 -4.61 0.07
N ALA A 146 8.74 -4.39 0.55
CA ALA A 146 9.49 -5.47 1.17
C ALA A 146 8.85 -5.73 2.53
N GLU A 147 8.55 -6.99 2.88
CA GLU A 147 8.40 -7.34 4.29
C GLU A 147 9.69 -6.88 4.97
N ASN A 148 9.64 -5.72 5.65
CA ASN A 148 10.64 -5.34 6.62
C ASN A 148 10.55 -6.42 7.68
N LYS A 149 11.29 -7.53 7.50
CA LYS A 149 11.68 -8.36 8.63
C LYS A 149 12.32 -7.34 9.56
N PRO A 150 11.72 -6.98 10.71
CA PRO A 150 12.41 -6.12 11.64
C PRO A 150 13.72 -6.84 11.88
N GLU A 151 14.84 -6.21 11.52
CA GLU A 151 16.14 -6.71 11.93
C GLU A 151 15.96 -6.97 13.41
N THR A 152 16.06 -8.23 13.80
CA THR A 152 15.94 -8.61 15.19
C THR A 152 17.22 -8.09 15.79
N LYS A 153 17.26 -6.79 16.11
CA LYS A 153 18.26 -6.22 16.98
C LYS A 153 18.11 -7.04 18.23
N ARG A 154 19.01 -8.00 18.42
CA ARG A 154 19.15 -8.70 19.68
C ARG A 154 19.36 -7.59 20.68
N VAL A 155 18.30 -7.27 21.42
CA VAL A 155 18.38 -6.31 22.52
C VAL A 155 19.37 -6.95 23.48
N GLN A 156 20.60 -6.46 23.47
CA GLN A 156 21.63 -6.97 24.35
C GLN A 156 21.20 -6.60 25.76
N TYR A 157 20.86 -7.61 26.55
CA TYR A 157 20.37 -7.41 27.89
C TYR A 157 21.45 -6.70 28.70
N HIS A 158 21.19 -5.46 29.12
CA HIS A 158 22.16 -4.70 29.90
C HIS A 158 22.07 -5.18 31.35
N ALA A 159 23.20 -5.59 31.94
CA ALA A 159 23.22 -6.19 33.29
C ALA A 159 22.64 -5.28 34.39
N SER A 160 22.54 -3.97 34.14
CA SER A 160 21.84 -3.05 35.04
C SER A 160 20.32 -3.24 35.08
N ILE A 161 19.70 -3.70 33.98
CA ILE A 161 18.27 -4.01 33.93
C ILE A 161 17.96 -5.23 34.80
N GLU A 162 18.84 -6.24 34.80
CA GLU A 162 18.73 -7.40 35.69
C GLU A 162 18.78 -6.99 37.16
N LYS A 163 19.70 -6.08 37.53
CA LYS A 163 19.77 -5.54 38.89
C LYS A 163 18.52 -4.77 39.28
N ILE A 164 17.93 -4.01 38.36
CA ILE A 164 16.66 -3.30 38.59
C ILE A 164 15.53 -4.31 38.82
N ILE A 165 15.41 -5.32 37.96
CA ILE A 165 14.37 -6.36 38.10
C ILE A 165 14.54 -7.16 39.40
N GLN A 166 15.77 -7.52 39.77
CA GLN A 166 16.07 -8.21 41.02
C GLN A 166 15.84 -7.32 42.25
N SER A 167 15.97 -6.00 42.12
CA SER A 167 15.70 -5.06 43.21
C SER A 167 14.20 -4.84 43.47
N ILE A 168 13.33 -5.27 42.56
CA ILE A 168 11.87 -5.22 42.75
C ILE A 168 11.45 -6.47 43.53
N ASN A 169 11.29 -6.33 44.85
CA ASN A 169 10.76 -7.38 45.71
C ASN A 169 9.24 -7.59 45.42
N LYS A 170 8.79 -8.85 45.38
CA LYS A 170 7.36 -9.22 45.26
C LYS A 170 6.49 -8.55 46.32
N GLU A 171 7.01 -8.31 47.52
CA GLU A 171 6.30 -7.59 48.59
C GLU A 171 6.04 -6.12 48.23
N THR A 172 6.99 -5.46 47.54
CA THR A 172 6.82 -4.09 47.04
C THR A 172 5.74 -4.03 45.98
N LEU A 173 5.73 -4.98 45.04
CA LEU A 173 4.69 -5.10 43.99
C LEU A 173 3.29 -5.30 44.59
N LEU A 174 3.16 -6.14 45.62
CA LEU A 174 1.89 -6.39 46.33
C LEU A 174 1.37 -5.15 47.08
N GLN A 175 2.25 -4.34 47.68
CA GLN A 175 1.86 -3.07 48.31
C GLN A 175 1.33 -2.04 47.29
N TYR A 176 1.91 -1.98 46.09
CA TYR A 176 1.43 -1.08 45.03
C TYR A 176 0.08 -1.51 44.46
N THR A 177 -0.22 -2.81 44.37
CA THR A 177 -1.51 -3.30 43.89
C THR A 177 -2.61 -3.30 44.97
N GLY A 178 -2.24 -3.48 46.24
CA GLY A 178 -3.18 -3.51 47.37
C GLY A 178 -3.67 -2.14 47.82
N ASN A 179 -2.90 -1.07 47.60
CA ASN A 179 -3.18 0.28 48.09
C ASN A 179 -3.51 1.28 46.97
N LEU A 180 -4.19 0.83 45.91
CA LEU A 180 -4.67 1.68 44.82
C LEU A 180 -5.76 2.69 45.24
N SER A 181 -6.17 2.69 46.51
CA SER A 181 -6.99 3.75 47.10
C SER A 181 -6.35 4.25 48.40
N GLY A 182 -6.03 5.55 48.46
CA GLY A 182 -5.55 6.20 49.67
C GLY A 182 -4.22 6.94 49.51
N GLU A 183 -3.73 7.46 50.64
CA GLU A 183 -2.45 8.13 50.76
C GLU A 183 -1.37 7.14 51.21
N ASN A 184 -0.34 6.93 50.38
CA ASN A 184 0.76 6.02 50.71
C ASN A 184 2.07 6.79 50.79
N THR A 185 2.86 6.49 51.82
CA THR A 185 4.23 7.00 51.96
C THR A 185 5.18 5.99 51.33
N VAL A 186 6.00 6.41 50.38
CA VAL A 186 7.00 5.58 49.70
C VAL A 186 8.38 6.22 49.82
N THR A 187 9.42 5.39 49.92
CA THR A 187 10.80 5.88 49.98
C THR A 187 11.48 5.66 48.64
N VAL A 188 11.98 6.74 48.03
CA VAL A 188 12.72 6.70 46.75
C VAL A 188 14.08 7.35 46.98
N GLY A 189 15.16 6.60 46.78
CA GLY A 189 16.53 7.12 46.97
C GLY A 189 16.84 7.57 48.41
N GLY A 190 16.20 6.97 49.42
CA GLY A 190 16.39 7.31 50.84
C GLY A 190 15.54 8.48 51.35
N SER A 191 14.80 9.17 50.47
CA SER A 191 13.88 10.25 50.84
C SER A 191 12.42 9.76 50.82
N SER A 192 11.63 10.24 51.77
CA SER A 192 10.23 9.84 51.93
C SER A 192 9.30 10.76 51.14
N TYR A 193 8.43 10.17 50.31
CA TYR A 193 7.46 10.85 49.45
C TYR A 193 6.06 10.35 49.74
N LYS A 194 5.08 11.26 49.73
CA LYS A 194 3.66 10.92 49.89
C LYS A 194 2.99 10.90 48.53
N ILE A 195 2.55 9.73 48.07
CA ILE A 195 1.78 9.58 46.84
C ILE A 195 0.30 9.48 47.24
N VAL A 196 -0.49 10.41 46.73
CA VAL A 196 -1.95 10.39 46.88
C VAL A 196 -2.56 9.88 45.59
N SER A 197 -3.27 8.76 45.67
CA SER A 197 -4.04 8.22 44.55
C SER A 197 -5.54 8.34 44.84
N ARG A 198 -6.29 8.97 43.93
CA ARG A 198 -7.76 8.98 43.96
C ARG A 198 -8.25 8.20 42.76
N TYR A 199 -9.05 7.16 43.00
CA TYR A 199 -9.87 6.54 41.96
C TYR A 199 -11.07 7.46 41.69
N THR A 200 -11.22 7.86 40.43
CA THR A 200 -12.51 8.23 39.81
C THR A 200 -12.76 7.27 38.68
#